data_AF-A0A7X7GEJ7-F1
#
_entry.id   AF-A0A7X7GEJ7-F1
#
_cell.length_a   1.000
_cell.length_b   1.000
_cell.length_c   1.000
_cell.angle_alpha   90.00
_cell.angle_beta   90.00
_cell.angle_gamma   90.00
#
_symmetry.space_group_name_H-M   'P 1'
#
loop_
_entity.id
_entity.type
_entity.pdbx_description
1 polymer ?
#
loop_
_entity_poly.entity_id
_entity_poly.type
_entity_poly.pdbx_seq_one_letter_code
_entity_poly.pdbx_strand_id
1 'polypeptide(L)'
;MSLPEQPGYWFTTAQGLNCGIWFRGSFGCSGDIPGAPAGVHQIGWITGDTKAHYDWTLAVRFPQGPRGSAAIPPLSFIDVEGTKCATTVDYDTYCERGPARFLITATHTWLS
;
A
#
# COMPACT_ATOMS: atom_id res chain seq x y z
N MET A 1 -4.19 -11.86 18.61
CA MET A 1 -3.77 -10.55 19.15
C MET A 1 -3.64 -9.59 17.97
N SER A 2 -4.64 -8.73 17.76
CA SER A 2 -4.54 -7.60 16.84
C SER A 2 -3.61 -6.56 17.48
N LEU A 3 -2.58 -6.13 16.76
CA LEU A 3 -1.76 -5.02 17.23
C LEU A 3 -2.64 -3.76 17.32
N PRO A 4 -2.55 -2.96 18.40
CA PRO A 4 -3.31 -1.73 18.56
C PRO A 4 -3.06 -0.80 17.37
N GLU A 5 -4.04 0.06 17.04
CA GLU A 5 -3.99 1.02 15.93
C GLU A 5 -2.56 1.50 15.68
N GLN A 6 -1.94 0.98 14.62
CA GLN A 6 -0.54 1.31 14.37
C GLN A 6 -0.51 2.75 13.85
N PRO A 7 0.22 3.66 14.54
CA PRO A 7 0.42 4.99 14.02
C PRO A 7 1.08 4.87 12.64
N GLY A 8 0.45 5.52 11.67
CA GLY A 8 0.80 5.42 10.26
C GLY A 8 -0.01 6.44 9.48
N TYR A 9 0.48 6.78 8.29
CA TYR A 9 -0.26 7.60 7.37
C TYR A 9 -1.16 6.70 6.53
N TRP A 10 -2.47 6.84 6.69
CA TRP A 10 -3.48 6.04 6.00
C TRP A 10 -4.25 6.92 5.03
N PHE A 11 -4.49 6.42 3.83
CA PHE A 11 -5.17 7.16 2.77
C PHE A 11 -5.96 6.24 1.85
N THR A 12 -6.93 6.82 1.14
CA THR A 12 -7.69 6.12 0.11
C THR A 12 -7.25 6.59 -1.28
N THR A 13 -7.11 5.64 -2.20
CA THR A 13 -6.77 5.90 -3.61
C THR A 13 -8.02 6.21 -4.41
N ALA A 14 -7.88 6.74 -5.63
CA ALA A 14 -9.02 6.97 -6.51
C ALA A 14 -9.75 5.67 -6.90
N GLN A 15 -9.04 4.53 -6.90
CA GLN A 15 -9.59 3.20 -7.13
C GLN A 15 -10.31 2.60 -5.90
N GLY A 16 -10.35 3.33 -4.78
CA GLY A 16 -10.97 2.86 -3.54
C GLY A 16 -10.11 1.90 -2.71
N LEU A 17 -8.83 1.73 -3.06
CA LEU A 17 -7.88 0.97 -2.23
C LEU A 17 -7.55 1.76 -0.96
N ASN A 18 -7.51 1.07 0.17
CA ASN A 18 -7.06 1.61 1.44
C ASN A 18 -5.57 1.32 1.60
N CYS A 19 -4.75 2.35 1.52
CA CYS A 19 -3.31 2.26 1.54
C CYS A 19 -2.72 2.98 2.75
N GLY A 20 -1.49 2.64 3.09
CA GLY A 20 -0.79 3.37 4.13
C GLY A 20 0.71 3.12 4.17
N ILE A 21 1.35 3.97 4.98
CA ILE A 21 2.75 3.85 5.40
C ILE A 21 2.74 3.80 6.92
N TRP A 22 3.27 2.72 7.50
CA TRP A 22 3.26 2.46 8.93
C TRP A 22 4.58 1.81 9.37
N PHE A 23 4.79 1.69 10.69
CA PHE A 23 5.88 0.96 11.34
C PHE A 23 7.19 0.85 10.54
N ARG A 24 8.10 1.81 10.79
CA ARG A 24 9.43 1.90 10.15
C ARG A 24 9.32 2.03 8.63
N GLY A 25 8.25 2.64 8.12
CA GLY A 25 7.89 2.79 6.71
C GLY A 25 7.65 1.47 5.96
N SER A 26 7.11 0.48 6.65
CA SER A 26 6.33 -0.57 5.97
C SER A 26 5.18 0.10 5.21
N PHE A 27 4.80 -0.41 4.05
CA PHE A 27 3.76 0.20 3.23
C PHE A 27 2.99 -0.83 2.43
N GLY A 28 1.78 -0.45 2.02
CA GLY A 28 0.96 -1.30 1.20
C GLY A 28 -0.43 -0.75 0.97
N CYS A 29 -1.20 -1.50 0.19
CA CYS A 29 -2.59 -1.25 -0.11
C CYS A 29 -3.44 -2.50 0.17
N SER A 30 -4.68 -2.26 0.55
CA SER A 30 -5.71 -3.28 0.77
C SER A 30 -6.98 -2.96 -0.01
N GLY A 31 -7.60 -3.99 -0.60
CA GLY A 31 -8.77 -3.88 -1.46
C GLY A 31 -8.71 -4.85 -2.63
N ASP A 32 -9.41 -4.54 -3.71
CA ASP A 32 -9.39 -5.34 -4.94
C ASP A 32 -8.16 -4.99 -5.76
N ILE A 33 -7.09 -5.79 -5.64
CA ILE A 33 -5.80 -5.55 -6.31
C ILE A 33 -5.84 -6.07 -7.75
N PRO A 34 -5.80 -5.20 -8.78
CA PRO A 34 -5.89 -5.64 -10.16
C PRO A 34 -4.72 -6.53 -10.57
N GLY A 35 -5.02 -7.69 -11.13
CA GLY A 35 -4.03 -8.69 -11.54
C GLY A 35 -3.54 -9.61 -10.41
N ALA A 36 -4.00 -9.44 -9.17
CA ALA A 36 -3.69 -10.39 -8.10
C ALA A 36 -4.54 -11.68 -8.20
N PRO A 37 -4.03 -12.84 -7.74
CA PRO A 37 -4.80 -14.07 -7.64
C PRO A 37 -6.06 -13.93 -6.78
N ALA A 38 -7.05 -14.79 -7.04
CA ALA A 38 -8.30 -14.81 -6.27
C ALA A 38 -8.03 -14.99 -4.76
N GLY A 39 -8.66 -14.15 -3.94
CA GLY A 39 -8.52 -14.15 -2.49
C GLY A 39 -7.33 -13.34 -1.95
N VAL A 40 -6.52 -12.73 -2.83
CA VAL A 40 -5.44 -11.82 -2.42
C VAL A 40 -5.95 -10.38 -2.49
N HIS A 41 -6.05 -9.72 -1.34
CA HIS A 41 -6.58 -8.37 -1.20
C HIS A 41 -5.56 -7.39 -0.62
N GLN A 42 -4.29 -7.79 -0.54
CA GLN A 42 -3.23 -7.01 0.06
C GLN A 42 -1.99 -7.09 -0.80
N ILE A 43 -1.36 -5.94 -0.95
CA ILE A 43 -0.06 -5.76 -1.60
C ILE A 43 0.78 -4.84 -0.73
N GLY A 44 2.07 -5.14 -0.59
CA GLY A 44 2.94 -4.26 0.16
C GLY A 44 4.33 -4.80 0.37
N TRP A 45 5.08 -4.05 1.16
CA TRP A 45 6.36 -4.43 1.70
C TRP A 45 6.35 -4.15 3.20
N ILE A 46 6.66 -5.15 4.00
CA ILE A 46 6.78 -5.02 5.45
C ILE A 46 8.25 -5.07 5.82
N THR A 47 8.64 -4.27 6.82
CA THR A 47 10.02 -4.27 7.33
C THR A 47 10.51 -5.70 7.59
N GLY A 48 11.56 -6.09 6.87
CA GLY A 48 12.14 -7.45 6.90
C GLY A 48 11.89 -8.26 5.63
N ASP A 49 10.94 -7.86 4.78
CA ASP A 49 10.71 -8.47 3.47
C ASP A 49 11.84 -8.12 2.49
N THR A 50 12.12 -9.02 1.55
CA THR A 50 13.15 -8.80 0.52
C THR A 50 12.66 -7.96 -0.66
N LYS A 51 11.35 -7.96 -0.94
CA LYS A 51 10.70 -7.26 -2.06
C LYS A 51 9.24 -6.99 -1.75
N ALA A 52 8.60 -6.09 -2.49
CA ALA A 52 7.15 -5.93 -2.43
C ALA A 52 6.46 -7.17 -3.01
N HIS A 53 5.33 -7.57 -2.42
CA HIS A 53 4.60 -8.78 -2.81
C HIS A 53 3.10 -8.65 -2.53
N TYR A 54 2.32 -9.62 -2.99
CA TYR A 54 0.92 -9.81 -2.66
C TYR A 54 0.72 -11.30 -2.36
N ASP A 55 0.53 -11.68 -1.10
CA ASP A 55 0.28 -13.06 -0.70
C ASP A 55 -0.47 -13.15 0.64
N TRP A 56 -0.83 -14.37 1.04
CA TRP A 56 -1.59 -14.61 2.28
C TRP A 56 -0.83 -14.18 3.55
N THR A 57 0.51 -14.15 3.53
CA THR A 57 1.33 -13.74 4.68
C THR A 57 1.21 -12.24 4.92
N LEU A 58 0.97 -11.44 3.87
CA LEU A 58 0.69 -10.02 3.98
C LEU A 58 -0.62 -9.78 4.71
N ALA A 59 -1.67 -10.55 4.42
CA ALA A 59 -2.97 -10.39 5.08
C ALA A 59 -2.88 -10.52 6.61
N VAL A 60 -2.01 -11.41 7.12
CA VAL A 60 -1.78 -11.60 8.55
C VAL A 60 -0.97 -10.47 9.18
N ARG A 61 -0.05 -9.88 8.41
CA ARG A 61 0.89 -8.86 8.88
C ARG A 61 0.41 -7.42 8.63
N PHE A 62 -0.59 -7.24 7.78
CA PHE A 62 -1.21 -5.96 7.50
C PHE A 62 -1.92 -5.46 8.76
N PRO A 63 -1.72 -4.20 9.17
CA PRO A 63 -2.45 -3.64 10.28
C PRO A 63 -3.95 -3.72 10.00
N GLN A 64 -4.72 -4.20 10.98
CA GLN A 64 -6.19 -4.11 10.97
C GLN A 64 -6.66 -2.66 11.31
N GLY A 65 -5.77 -1.68 11.13
CA GLY A 65 -5.87 -0.31 11.62
C GLY A 65 -6.80 0.58 10.79
N PRO A 66 -6.85 1.88 11.12
CA PRO A 66 -7.85 2.80 10.58
C PRO A 66 -7.81 2.85 9.05
N ARG A 67 -9.00 2.85 8.43
CA ARG A 67 -9.14 3.10 7.00
C ARG A 67 -8.77 4.56 6.73
N GLY A 68 -7.98 4.80 5.68
CA GLY A 68 -7.59 6.14 5.29
C GLY A 68 -8.81 7.04 5.10
N SER A 69 -8.92 8.09 5.90
CA SER A 69 -10.04 9.02 5.86
C SER A 69 -9.87 10.11 4.79
N ALA A 70 -8.67 10.26 4.24
CA ALA A 70 -8.33 11.26 3.24
C ALA A 70 -7.95 10.59 1.91
N ALA A 71 -8.50 11.11 0.82
CA ALA A 71 -8.04 10.77 -0.52
C ALA A 71 -6.74 11.51 -0.84
N ILE A 72 -5.79 10.85 -1.51
CA ILE A 72 -4.62 11.54 -2.08
C ILE A 72 -5.01 12.16 -3.43
N PRO A 73 -4.91 13.48 -3.61
CA PRO A 73 -5.13 14.12 -4.91
C PRO A 73 -4.15 13.61 -5.99
N PRO A 74 -4.53 13.64 -7.27
CA PRO A 74 -3.58 13.39 -8.36
C PRO A 74 -2.35 14.29 -8.28
N LEU A 75 -1.20 13.78 -8.75
CA LEU A 75 0.08 14.49 -8.75
C LEU A 75 0.56 14.91 -7.35
N SER A 76 0.14 14.17 -6.32
CA SER A 76 0.62 14.39 -4.96
C SER A 76 1.23 13.11 -4.39
N PHE A 77 2.07 13.29 -3.36
CA PHE A 77 2.75 12.19 -2.69
C PHE A 77 2.79 12.42 -1.18
N ILE A 78 2.86 11.31 -0.47
CA ILE A 78 3.17 11.21 0.95
C ILE A 78 4.60 10.70 1.06
N ASP A 79 5.38 11.28 1.95
CA ASP A 79 6.72 10.81 2.30
C ASP A 79 6.82 10.65 3.82
N VAL A 80 6.99 9.40 4.26
CA VAL A 80 7.07 9.03 5.68
C VAL A 80 8.14 7.97 5.84
N GLU A 81 9.10 8.21 6.74
CA GLU A 81 10.16 7.26 7.11
C GLU A 81 10.94 6.67 5.92
N GLY A 82 11.18 7.49 4.88
CA GLY A 82 11.92 7.09 3.66
C GLY A 82 11.10 6.25 2.69
N THR A 83 9.79 6.20 2.89
CA THR A 83 8.82 5.55 2.02
C THR A 83 7.94 6.59 1.39
N LYS A 84 7.75 6.50 0.08
CA LYS A 84 6.91 7.41 -0.68
C LYS A 84 5.72 6.67 -1.27
N CYS A 85 4.54 7.24 -1.14
CA CYS A 85 3.35 6.80 -1.88
C CYS A 85 2.75 7.99 -2.63
N ALA A 86 2.43 7.82 -3.90
CA ALA A 86 1.98 8.88 -4.79
C ALA A 86 0.79 8.44 -5.64
N THR A 87 -0.01 9.42 -6.05
CA THR A 87 -1.06 9.25 -7.06
C THR A 87 -0.60 9.87 -8.37
N THR A 88 -0.56 9.09 -9.45
CA THR A 88 -0.17 9.58 -10.79
C THR A 88 -1.26 10.48 -11.40
N VAL A 89 -0.98 11.06 -12.57
CA VAL A 89 -1.98 11.84 -13.32
C VAL A 89 -3.16 10.97 -13.79
N ASP A 90 -2.90 9.70 -14.07
CA ASP A 90 -3.89 8.70 -14.48
C ASP A 90 -4.60 8.05 -13.28
N TYR A 91 -4.44 8.65 -12.09
CA TYR A 91 -4.95 8.19 -10.81
C TYR A 91 -4.32 6.90 -10.28
N ASP A 92 -3.28 6.36 -10.91
CA ASP A 92 -2.60 5.15 -10.44
C ASP A 92 -1.89 5.37 -9.11
N THR A 93 -1.75 4.29 -8.34
CA THR A 93 -1.08 4.33 -7.03
C THR A 93 0.32 3.77 -7.14
N TYR A 94 1.33 4.58 -6.85
CA TYR A 94 2.72 4.17 -6.79
C TYR A 94 3.24 4.24 -5.36
N CYS A 95 3.88 3.20 -4.86
CA CYS A 95 4.58 3.27 -3.58
C CYS A 95 5.99 2.69 -3.71
N GLU A 96 6.96 3.32 -3.06
CA GLU A 96 8.36 2.89 -3.07
C GLU A 96 9.06 3.11 -1.74
N ARG A 97 10.02 2.21 -1.50
CA ARG A 97 11.08 2.38 -0.52
C ARG A 97 12.33 1.66 -1.02
N GLY A 98 13.26 2.43 -1.59
CA GLY A 98 14.47 1.87 -2.18
C GLY A 98 14.12 0.87 -3.31
N PRO A 99 14.57 -0.40 -3.26
CA PRO A 99 14.26 -1.39 -4.29
C PRO A 99 12.82 -1.90 -4.21
N ALA A 100 12.20 -1.89 -3.03
CA ALA A 100 10.84 -2.37 -2.84
C ALA A 100 9.86 -1.32 -3.36
N ARG A 101 9.12 -1.65 -4.41
CA ARG A 101 8.15 -0.73 -5.01
C ARG A 101 7.05 -1.46 -5.73
N PHE A 102 5.91 -0.80 -5.85
CA PHE A 102 4.83 -1.27 -6.69
C PHE A 102 4.10 -0.11 -7.35
N LEU A 103 3.47 -0.43 -8.48
CA LEU A 103 2.52 0.42 -9.18
C LEU A 103 1.21 -0.35 -9.33
N ILE A 104 0.09 0.26 -8.94
CA ILE A 104 -1.25 -0.28 -9.12
C ILE A 104 -1.99 0.65 -10.09
N THR A 105 -2.35 0.12 -11.25
CA THR A 105 -3.26 0.79 -12.20
C THR A 105 -4.67 0.23 -12.07
N ALA A 106 -5.61 0.79 -12.81
CA ALA A 106 -6.97 0.26 -12.91
C ALA A 106 -7.06 -1.20 -13.39
N THR A 107 -6.06 -1.72 -14.11
CA THR A 107 -6.15 -3.07 -14.73
C THR A 107 -5.08 -4.04 -14.26
N HIS A 108 -3.90 -3.55 -13.87
CA HIS A 108 -2.75 -4.38 -13.55
C HIS A 108 -1.93 -3.79 -12.40
N THR A 109 -1.12 -4.65 -11.80
CA THR A 109 -0.17 -4.30 -10.75
C THR A 109 1.23 -4.77 -11.13
N TRP A 110 2.24 -3.92 -10.91
CA TRP A 110 3.66 -4.23 -11.14
C TRP A 110 4.43 -4.11 -9.83
N LEU A 111 5.39 -5.01 -9.63
CA LEU A 111 6.22 -5.10 -8.43
C LEU A 111 7.70 -5.10 -8.82
N SER A 112 8.56 -4.53 -7.99
CA SER A 112 10.01 -4.66 -8.06
C SER A 112 10.63 -4.89 -6.68
#